data_AF-A0A327K2W1-F1
#
_entry.id   AF-A0A327K2W1-F1
#
_cell.length_a   1.000
_cell.length_b   1.000
_cell.length_c   1.000
_cell.angle_alpha   90.00
_cell.angle_beta   90.00
_cell.angle_gamma   90.00
#
_symmetry.space_group_name_H-M   'P 1'
#
loop_
_entity.id
_entity.type
_entity.pdbx_description
1 polymer ?
#
loop_
_entity_poly.entity_id
_entity_poly.type
_entity_poly.pdbx_seq_one_letter_code
_entity_poly.pdbx_strand_id
1 'polypeptide(L)' 'MPDLLIRDLDPGLRRQLEERAKAHGRSLSDEAKSLIRRSLAEPTEAGLGTRLFSLLPDTARSDDLEFDVRGGGVEPPDFS' A
#
# COMPACT_ATOMS: atom_id res chain seq x y z
N MET A 1 -15.60 -26.94 6.43
CA MET A 1 -15.23 -25.52 6.63
C MET A 1 -14.04 -25.51 7.57
N PRO A 2 -12.93 -24.86 7.22
CA PRO A 2 -11.85 -24.62 8.16
C PRO A 2 -12.25 -23.51 9.12
N ASP A 3 -12.18 -23.77 10.43
CA ASP A 3 -12.49 -22.82 11.49
C ASP A 3 -11.24 -22.56 12.34
N LEU A 4 -11.13 -21.35 12.88
CA LEU A 4 -10.02 -20.92 13.73
C LEU A 4 -10.57 -20.32 15.02
N LEU A 5 -10.23 -20.91 16.16
CA LEU A 5 -10.54 -20.38 17.49
C LEU A 5 -9.29 -19.79 18.11
N ILE A 6 -9.32 -18.47 18.37
CA ILE A 6 -8.26 -17.77 19.10
C ILE A 6 -8.68 -17.72 20.58
N ARG A 7 -7.97 -18.46 21.43
CA ARG A 7 -8.19 -18.50 22.88
C ARG A 7 -7.31 -17.47 23.59
N ASP A 8 -7.73 -17.09 24.80
CA ASP A 8 -6.98 -16.20 25.70
C ASP A 8 -6.56 -14.88 25.03
N LEU A 9 -7.45 -14.35 24.18
CA LEU A 9 -7.22 -13.07 23.51
C LEU A 9 -7.25 -11.94 24.56
N ASP A 10 -6.19 -11.15 24.59
CA ASP A 10 -6.11 -9.97 25.46
C ASP A 10 -7.38 -9.10 25.32
N PRO A 11 -8.06 -8.73 26.43
CA PRO A 11 -9.30 -7.96 26.37
C PRO A 11 -9.13 -6.60 25.68
N GLY A 12 -7.96 -5.97 25.84
CA GLY A 12 -7.61 -4.72 25.17
C GLY A 12 -7.51 -4.90 23.66
N LEU A 13 -6.86 -5.98 23.23
CA LEU A 13 -6.75 -6.35 21.81
C LEU A 13 -8.13 -6.63 21.18
N ARG A 14 -9.00 -7.36 21.90
CA ARG A 14 -10.38 -7.59 21.44
C ARG A 14 -11.13 -6.29 21.24
N ARG A 15 -11.03 -5.35 22.18
CA ARG A 15 -11.72 -4.05 22.09
C ARG A 15 -11.24 -3.23 20.89
N GLN A 16 -9.92 -3.17 20.66
CA GLN A 16 -9.35 -2.49 19.50
C GLN A 16 -9.86 -3.08 18.17
N LEU A 17 -9.97 -4.41 18.11
CA LEU A 17 -10.48 -5.10 16.93
C LEU A 17 -11.97 -4.79 16.68
N GLU A 18 -12.78 -4.74 17.74
CA GLU A 18 -14.20 -4.36 17.67
C GLU A 18 -14.39 -2.90 17.21
N GLU A 19 -13.60 -1.97 17.73
CA GLU A 19 -13.61 -0.55 17.32
C GLU A 19 -13.26 -0.39 15.85
N ARG A 20 -12.21 -1.09 15.40
CA ARG A 20 -11.77 -1.07 14.01
C ARG A 20 -12.80 -1.71 13.07
N ALA A 21 -13.44 -2.81 13.48
CA ALA A 21 -14.52 -3.44 12.72
C ALA A 21 -15.72 -2.50 12.54
N LYS A 22 -16.13 -1.79 13.60
CA LYS A 22 -17.18 -0.77 13.55
C LYS A 22 -16.81 0.38 12.61
N ALA A 23 -15.58 0.88 12.70
CA ALA A 23 -15.10 1.97 11.84
C ALA A 23 -15.11 1.58 10.35
N HIS A 24 -14.87 0.32 10.03
CA HIS A 24 -14.91 -0.20 8.66
C HIS A 24 -16.29 -0.71 8.20
N GLY A 25 -17.30 -0.70 9.08
CA GLY A 25 -18.63 -1.25 8.78
C GLY A 25 -18.61 -2.76 8.51
N ARG A 26 -17.74 -3.52 9.19
CA ARG A 26 -17.56 -4.96 8.99
C ARG A 26 -17.84 -5.74 10.27
N SER A 27 -18.10 -7.05 10.13
CA SER A 27 -18.15 -7.94 11.28
C SER A 27 -16.76 -8.12 11.91
N LEU A 28 -16.72 -8.49 13.20
CA LEU A 28 -15.47 -8.75 13.90
C LEU A 28 -14.64 -9.84 13.19
N SER A 29 -15.31 -10.91 12.76
CA SER A 29 -14.67 -12.02 12.03
C SER A 29 -14.14 -11.59 10.67
N ASP A 30 -14.84 -10.71 9.95
CA ASP A 30 -14.35 -10.18 8.67
C ASP A 30 -13.13 -9.29 8.84
N GLU A 31 -13.12 -8.46 9.89
CA GLU A 31 -11.97 -7.64 10.23
C GLU A 31 -10.77 -8.50 10.63
N ALA A 32 -10.97 -9.52 11.47
CA ALA A 32 -9.94 -10.49 11.84
C ALA A 32 -9.35 -11.20 10.61
N LYS A 33 -10.21 -11.70 9.72
CA LYS A 33 -9.77 -12.31 8.44
C LYS A 33 -8.98 -11.31 7.58
N SER A 34 -9.39 -10.05 7.53
CA SER A 34 -8.68 -9.02 6.77
C SER A 34 -7.28 -8.75 7.32
N LEU A 35 -7.13 -8.72 8.65
CA LEU A 35 -5.83 -8.52 9.30
C LEU A 35 -4.90 -9.71 9.07
N ILE A 36 -5.40 -10.94 9.25
CA ILE A 36 -4.63 -12.16 8.99
C ILE A 36 -4.18 -12.22 7.53
N ARG A 37 -5.06 -11.90 6.58
CA ARG A 37 -4.67 -11.82 5.15
C ARG A 37 -3.59 -10.78 4.91
N ARG A 38 -3.71 -9.59 5.53
CA ARG A 38 -2.71 -8.53 5.38
C ARG A 38 -1.36 -8.94 5.99
N SER A 39 -1.35 -9.64 7.13
CA SER A 39 -0.11 -10.07 7.78
C SER A 39 0.56 -11.23 7.05
N LEU A 40 -0.22 -12.08 6.39
CA LEU A 40 0.28 -13.21 5.58
C LEU A 40 0.58 -12.83 4.13
N ALA A 41 0.12 -11.67 3.67
CA ALA A 41 0.52 -11.17 2.37
C ALA A 41 2.02 -10.91 2.42
N GLU A 42 2.79 -11.71 1.67
CA GLU A 42 4.19 -11.38 1.43
C GLU A 42 4.24 -9.96 0.85
N PRO A 43 5.15 -9.09 1.32
CA PRO A 43 5.34 -7.80 0.70
C PRO A 43 5.56 -8.06 -0.78
N THR A 44 4.67 -7.55 -1.63
CA THR A 44 4.78 -7.76 -3.07
C THR A 44 6.12 -7.16 -3.47
N GLU A 45 7.07 -8.04 -3.82
CA GLU A 45 8.44 -7.69 -4.15
C GLU A 45 8.45 -6.81 -5.40
N ALA A 46 8.39 -5.50 -5.17
CA ALA A 46 8.90 -4.42 -6.00
C ALA A 46 8.39 -3.12 -5.37
N GLY A 47 9.30 -2.35 -4.75
CA GLY A 47 9.00 -0.95 -4.45
C GLY A 47 8.58 -0.21 -5.73
N LEU A 48 7.96 0.95 -5.59
CA LEU A 48 7.51 1.75 -6.74
C LEU A 48 8.61 1.91 -7.80
N GLY A 49 9.87 2.13 -7.37
CA GLY A 49 11.03 2.21 -8.25
C GLY A 49 11.27 0.92 -9.06
N THR A 50 11.25 -0.26 -8.42
CA THR A 50 11.40 -1.55 -9.09
C THR A 50 10.29 -1.79 -10.12
N ARG A 51 9.07 -1.35 -9.81
CA ARG A 51 7.93 -1.43 -10.73
C ARG A 51 8.06 -0.46 -11.91
N LEU A 52 8.53 0.77 -11.68
CA LEU A 52 8.77 1.72 -12.75
C LEU A 52 9.91 1.26 -13.66
N PHE A 53 10.96 0.69 -13.06
CA PHE A 53 12.11 0.15 -13.77
C PHE A 53 11.76 -1.03 -14.68
N SER A 54 10.83 -1.90 -14.26
CA SER A 54 10.39 -3.04 -15.08
C SER A 54 9.53 -2.66 -16.29
N LEU A 55 8.96 -1.45 -16.30
CA LEU A 55 8.21 -0.91 -17.45
C LEU A 55 9.12 -0.35 -18.55
N LEU A 56 10.38 -0.08 -18.23
CA LEU A 56 11.35 0.43 -19.20
C LEU A 56 12.03 -0.74 -19.93
N PRO A 57 12.14 -0.70 -21.26
CA PRO A 57 13.00 -1.64 -21.99
C PRO A 57 14.45 -1.45 -21.58
N ASP A 58 15.27 -2.50 -21.67
CA ASP A 58 16.66 -2.48 -21.21
C ASP A 58 17.48 -1.34 -21.86
N THR A 59 17.14 -0.97 -23.10
CA THR A 59 17.78 0.12 -23.85
C THR A 59 17.42 1.53 -23.38
N ALA A 60 16.34 1.69 -22.63
CA ALA A 60 15.88 2.97 -22.09
C ALA A 60 16.25 3.16 -20.60
N ARG A 61 16.93 2.18 -20.01
CA ARG A 61 17.45 2.26 -18.64
C ARG A 61 18.82 2.93 -18.72
N SER A 62 18.90 4.18 -18.30
CA SER A 62 20.14 4.94 -18.24
C SER A 62 20.19 5.73 -16.94
N ASP A 63 21.39 6.01 -16.45
CA ASP A 63 21.59 6.81 -15.24
C ASP A 63 21.35 8.31 -15.49
N ASP A 64 21.39 8.73 -16.76
CA ASP A 64 21.17 10.11 -17.18
C ASP A 64 19.76 10.28 -17.77
N LEU A 65 18.93 11.09 -17.09
CA LEU A 65 17.60 11.43 -17.57
C LEU A 65 17.68 12.62 -18.54
N GLU A 66 17.60 12.34 -19.83
CA GLU A 66 17.41 13.37 -20.85
C GLU A 66 15.92 13.69 -20.99
N PHE A 67 15.50 14.84 -20.46
CA PHE A 67 14.13 15.32 -20.59
C PHE A 67 13.98 16.20 -21.84
N ASP A 68 13.13 15.76 -22.78
CA ASP A 68 12.59 16.66 -23.80
C ASP A 68 11.51 17.54 -23.16
N VAL A 69 11.91 18.70 -22.62
CA VAL A 69 10.99 19.68 -22.06
C VAL A 69 10.23 20.35 -23.21
N ARG A 70 9.09 19.78 -23.57
CA ARG A 70 8.20 20.38 -24.57
C ARG A 70 7.60 21.67 -24.02
N GLY A 71 8.04 22.81 -24.57
CA GLY A 71 7.55 24.13 -24.20
C GLY A 71 8.50 24.89 -23.28
N GLY A 72 9.75 25.08 -23.74
CA GLY A 72 10.72 25.92 -23.05
C GLY A 72 10.14 27.28 -22.65
N GLY A 73 10.40 27.67 -21.40
CA GLY A 73 10.02 28.97 -20.86
C GLY A 73 8.59 29.04 -20.36
N VAL A 74 8.20 28.18 -19.40
CA VAL A 74 7.11 28.58 -18.50
C VAL A 74 7.64 29.74 -17.67
N GLU A 75 7.25 30.95 -18.02
CA GLU A 75 7.55 32.13 -17.22
C GLU A 75 6.96 31.89 -15.81
N PRO A 76 7.80 31.90 -14.76
CA PRO A 76 7.30 31.64 -13.42
C PRO A 76 6.22 32.66 -13.07
N PRO A 77 5.13 32.23 -12.39
CA PRO A 77 4.05 33.13 -12.03
C PRO A 77 4.58 34.22 -11.08
N ASP A 78 4.12 35.45 -11.30
CA ASP A 78 4.37 36.55 -10.38
C ASP A 78 3.56 36.31 -9.09
N PHE A 79 4.26 36.34 -7.95
CA PHE A 79 3.68 36.18 -6.61
C PHE A 79 3.65 37.52 -5.84
N SER A 80 3.89 38.64 -6.54
CA SER A 80 3.83 40.00 -5.97
C SER A 80 2.41 40.44 -5.62
#